data_AF-A0A3D0QEP7-F1
#
_entry.id   AF-A0A3D0QEP7-F1
#
_cell.length_a   1.000
_cell.length_b   1.000
_cell.length_c   1.000
_cell.angle_alpha   90.00
_cell.angle_beta   90.00
_cell.angle_gamma   90.00
#
_symmetry.space_group_name_H-M   'P 1'
#
loop_
_entity.id
_entity.type
_entity.pdbx_description
1 polymer ?
#
loop_
_entity_poly.entity_id
_entity_poly.type
_entity_poly.pdbx_seq_one_letter_code
_entity_poly.pdbx_strand_id
1 'polypeptide(L)'
;MFVAPAALTTILILVDSFGSLVTIISLLLNLLLVWLVFRYSDLIMKLMGEGGAKAVAKVAALFMTAIAVMMIRVGLTGMLKSM
;
A
#
# COMPACT_ATOMS: atom_id res chain seq x y z
N MET A 1 -3.17 -0.06 14.52
CA MET A 1 -4.07 -1.04 13.88
C MET A 1 -5.10 -0.29 13.06
N PHE A 2 -4.67 0.38 11.99
CA PHE A 2 -5.58 0.87 10.94
C PHE A 2 -5.13 0.13 9.67
N VAL A 3 -5.99 -0.74 9.15
CA VAL A 3 -5.74 -1.37 7.85
C VAL A 3 -5.75 -0.25 6.82
N ALA A 4 -4.68 -0.14 6.02
CA ALA A 4 -4.61 0.89 4.98
C ALA A 4 -5.82 0.74 4.04
N PRO A 5 -6.54 1.83 3.70
CA PRO A 5 -7.69 1.76 2.80
C PRO A 5 -7.34 1.15 1.43
N ALA A 6 -6.08 1.29 0.99
CA ALA A 6 -5.57 0.63 -0.22
C ALA A 6 -5.51 -0.91 -0.12
N ALA A 7 -5.24 -1.45 1.08
CA ALA A 7 -5.28 -2.90 1.29
C ALA A 7 -6.73 -3.41 1.23
N LEU A 8 -7.68 -2.64 1.77
CA LEU A 8 -9.11 -2.97 1.67
C LEU A 8 -9.60 -2.98 0.23
N THR A 9 -9.26 -1.97 -0.58
CA THR A 9 -9.64 -1.94 -2.00
C THR A 9 -9.00 -3.09 -2.78
N THR A 10 -7.74 -3.44 -2.48
CA THR A 10 -7.09 -4.58 -3.12
C THR A 10 -7.81 -5.89 -2.80
N ILE A 11 -8.17 -6.13 -1.54
CA ILE A 11 -8.92 -7.33 -1.13
C ILE A 11 -10.30 -7.36 -1.81
N LEU A 12 -11.01 -6.23 -1.89
CA LEU A 12 -12.31 -6.16 -2.57
C LEU A 12 -12.20 -6.52 -4.06
N ILE A 13 -11.22 -5.97 -4.78
CA ILE A 13 -11.01 -6.27 -6.20
C ILE A 13 -10.62 -7.74 -6.38
N LEU A 14 -9.77 -8.29 -5.50
CA LEU A 14 -9.31 -9.67 -5.60
C LEU A 14 -10.44 -10.68 -5.34
N VAL A 15 -11.33 -10.38 -4.39
CA VAL A 15 -12.47 -11.25 -4.09
C VAL A 15 -13.45 -11.32 -5.26
N ASP A 16 -13.65 -10.20 -5.95
CA ASP A 16 -14.53 -10.09 -7.12
C ASP A 16 -13.92 -10.77 -8.36
N SER A 17 -12.61 -10.61 -8.58
CA SER A 17 -11.93 -11.12 -9.79
C SER A 17 -11.47 -12.58 -9.71
N PHE A 18 -11.06 -13.09 -8.54
CA PHE A 18 -10.40 -14.39 -8.41
C PHE A 18 -11.08 -15.35 -7.41
N GLY A 19 -12.18 -14.94 -6.78
CA GLY A 19 -12.89 -15.72 -5.77
C GLY A 19 -12.23 -15.68 -4.38
N SER A 20 -12.97 -16.17 -3.38
CA SER A 20 -12.61 -16.03 -1.96
C SER A 20 -11.35 -16.81 -1.55
N LEU A 21 -11.13 -18.00 -2.11
CA LEU A 21 -9.99 -18.86 -1.75
C LEU A 21 -8.64 -18.25 -2.15
N VAL A 22 -8.53 -17.74 -3.38
CA VAL A 22 -7.29 -17.10 -3.87
C VAL A 22 -6.98 -15.86 -3.04
N THR A 23 -8.02 -15.07 -2.71
CA THR A 23 -7.88 -13.85 -1.93
C THR A 23 -7.32 -14.11 -0.53
N ILE A 24 -7.79 -15.15 0.16
CA ILE A 24 -7.30 -15.52 1.50
C ILE A 24 -5.83 -15.97 1.44
N ILE A 25 -5.44 -16.78 0.45
CA ILE A 25 -4.05 -17.22 0.30
C ILE A 25 -3.13 -16.03 0.02
N SER A 26 -3.51 -15.13 -0.90
CA SER A 26 -2.74 -13.92 -1.19
C SER A 26 -2.62 -13.01 0.03
N LEU A 27 -3.68 -12.86 0.83
CA LEU A 27 -3.66 -12.11 2.07
C LEU A 27 -2.67 -12.70 3.08
N LEU A 28 -2.72 -14.03 3.29
CA LEU A 28 -1.81 -14.73 4.19
C LEU A 28 -0.35 -14.60 3.74
N LEU A 29 -0.08 -14.73 2.45
CA LEU A 29 1.28 -14.53 1.90
C LEU A 29 1.77 -13.09 2.08
N ASN A 30 0.91 -12.11 1.87
CA ASN A 30 1.26 -10.70 2.08
C ASN A 30 1.61 -10.44 3.55
N LEU A 31 0.81 -10.99 4.47
CA LEU A 31 1.04 -10.87 5.91
C LEU A 31 2.33 -11.59 6.35
N LEU A 32 2.62 -12.74 5.76
CA LEU A 32 3.86 -13.50 6.01
C LEU A 32 5.09 -12.71 5.52
N LEU A 33 5.02 -12.07 4.36
CA LEU A 33 6.07 -11.19 3.86
C LEU A 33 6.31 -10.01 4.81
N VAL A 34 5.25 -9.33 5.26
CA VAL A 34 5.36 -8.23 6.22
C VAL A 34 5.98 -8.71 7.52
N TRP A 35 5.54 -9.86 8.04
CA TRP A 35 6.12 -10.46 9.23
C TRP A 35 7.62 -10.76 9.08
N LEU A 36 8.02 -11.30 7.93
CA LEU A 36 9.43 -11.58 7.63
C LEU A 36 10.26 -10.29 7.61
N VAL A 37 9.75 -9.24 6.95
CA VAL A 37 10.42 -7.92 6.91
C VAL A 37 10.57 -7.33 8.31
N PHE A 38 9.53 -7.42 9.15
CA PHE A 38 9.63 -6.99 10.55
C PHE A 38 10.61 -7.83 11.36
N ARG A 39 10.67 -9.15 11.12
CA ARG A 39 11.62 -10.05 11.81
C ARG A 39 13.06 -9.70 11.49
N TYR A 40 13.35 -9.25 10.28
CA TYR A 40 14.67 -8.77 9.87
C TYR A 40 14.83 -7.26 9.97
N SER A 41 13.93 -6.55 10.67
CA SER A 41 13.98 -5.08 10.79
C SER A 41 15.27 -4.57 11.40
N ASP A 42 15.88 -5.27 12.36
CA ASP A 42 17.19 -4.92 12.92
C ASP A 42 18.31 -4.96 11.87
N LEU A 43 18.23 -5.92 10.95
CA LEU A 43 19.22 -6.09 9.87
C LEU A 43 19.01 -5.04 8.79
N ILE A 44 17.75 -4.73 8.46
CA ILE A 44 17.36 -3.63 7.56
C ILE A 44 17.79 -2.28 8.16
N MET A 45 17.62 -2.07 9.46
CA MET A 45 18.00 -0.84 10.15
C MET A 45 19.52 -0.68 10.21
N LYS A 46 20.28 -1.77 10.39
CA LYS A 46 21.75 -1.71 10.30
C LYS A 46 22.25 -1.41 8.89
N LEU A 47 21.58 -1.91 7.86
CA LEU A 47 21.97 -1.68 6.46
C LEU A 47 21.57 -0.27 5.96
N MET A 48 20.35 0.18 6.27
CA MET A 48 19.85 1.49 5.85
C MET A 48 20.28 2.64 6.76
N GLY A 49 20.52 2.36 8.04
CA GLY A 49 20.66 3.37 9.09
C GLY A 49 19.39 4.20 9.31
N GLU A 50 19.39 5.03 10.34
CA GLU A 50 18.27 5.96 10.60
C GLU A 50 18.05 6.95 9.46
N GLY A 51 19.13 7.40 8.83
CA GLY A 51 19.09 8.33 7.69
C GLY A 51 18.41 7.71 6.46
N GLY A 52 18.80 6.49 6.08
CA GLY A 52 18.21 5.79 4.95
C GLY A 52 16.74 5.43 5.19
N ALA A 53 16.39 4.99 6.39
CA ALA A 53 15.00 4.72 6.77
C ALA A 53 14.13 6.00 6.65
N LYS A 54 14.61 7.15 7.14
CA LYS A 54 13.93 8.45 6.99
C LYS A 54 13.81 8.88 5.52
N ALA A 55 14.85 8.65 4.70
CA ALA A 55 14.82 8.98 3.29
C ALA A 55 13.76 8.16 2.54
N VAL A 56 13.71 6.84 2.75
CA VAL A 56 12.69 5.97 2.17
C VAL A 56 11.30 6.38 2.63
N ALA A 57 11.11 6.69 3.92
CA ALA A 57 9.83 7.15 4.43
C ALA A 57 9.37 8.45 3.74
N LYS A 58 10.28 9.41 3.51
CA LYS A 58 9.98 10.64 2.76
C LYS A 58 9.59 10.36 1.30
N VAL A 59 10.30 9.45 0.62
CA VAL A 59 10.00 9.08 -0.76
C VAL A 59 8.64 8.38 -0.86
N ALA A 60 8.35 7.44 0.05
CA ALA A 60 7.05 6.78 0.12
C ALA A 60 5.92 7.78 0.37
N ALA A 61 6.12 8.75 1.27
CA ALA A 61 5.16 9.82 1.53
C ALA A 61 4.91 10.68 0.28
N LEU A 62 5.96 11.04 -0.47
CA LEU A 62 5.84 11.80 -1.72
C LEU A 62 4.99 11.05 -2.75
N PHE A 63 5.23 9.75 -2.93
CA PHE A 63 4.42 8.92 -3.83
C PHE A 63 2.97 8.83 -3.39
N MET A 64 2.70 8.62 -2.10
CA MET A 64 1.34 8.58 -1.55
C MET A 64 0.60 9.90 -1.79
N THR A 65 1.27 11.03 -1.56
CA THR A 65 0.71 12.37 -1.85
C THR A 65 0.43 12.54 -3.34
N ALA A 66 1.35 12.13 -4.22
CA ALA A 66 1.16 12.22 -5.66
C ALA A 66 -0.03 11.38 -6.15
N ILE A 67 -0.17 10.14 -5.65
CA ILE A 67 -1.31 9.27 -5.96
C ILE A 67 -2.61 9.90 -5.45
N ALA A 68 -2.62 10.45 -4.23
CA ALA A 68 -3.80 11.13 -3.68
C ALA A 68 -4.23 12.33 -4.54
N VAL A 69 -3.29 13.19 -4.95
CA VAL A 69 -3.59 14.34 -5.84
C VAL A 69 -4.10 13.86 -7.20
N MET A 70 -3.52 12.79 -7.76
CA MET A 70 -4.02 12.18 -8.99
C MET A 70 -5.45 11.69 -8.84
N MET A 71 -5.78 10.96 -7.76
CA MET A 71 -7.13 10.47 -7.49
C MET A 71 -8.14 11.61 -7.39
N ILE A 72 -7.79 12.68 -6.67
CA ILE A 72 -8.63 13.89 -6.57
C ILE A 72 -8.83 14.53 -7.95
N ARG A 73 -7.77 14.70 -8.73
CA ARG A 73 -7.84 15.27 -10.09
C ARG A 73 -8.75 14.44 -11.00
N VAL A 74 -8.62 13.12 -10.99
CA VAL A 74 -9.47 12.22 -11.79
C VAL A 74 -10.93 12.35 -11.37
N GLY A 75 -11.22 12.38 -10.07
CA GLY A 75 -12.58 12.60 -9.57
C GLY A 75 -13.17 13.93 -10.03
N LEU A 76 -12.44 15.04 -9.84
CA LEU A 76 -12.90 16.38 -10.22
C LEU A 76 -13.15 16.52 -11.73
N THR A 77 -12.21 16.04 -12.56
CA THR A 77 -12.37 16.08 -14.02
C THR A 77 -13.53 15.21 -14.51
N GLY A 78 -13.78 14.07 -13.86
CA GLY A 78 -14.95 13.24 -14.12
C GLY A 78 -16.27 13.96 -13.82
N MET A 79 -16.36 14.65 -12.68
CA MET A 79 -17.54 15.42 -12.30
C MET A 79 -17.81 16.58 -13.27
N LEU A 80 -16.77 17.34 -13.64
CA LEU A 80 -16.89 18.47 -14.56
C LEU A 80 -17.27 18.05 -15.99
N LYS A 81 -16.82 16.88 -16.45
CA LYS A 81 -17.17 16.37 -17.79
C LYS A 81 -18.58 15.79 -17.85
N SER A 82 -19.11 15.35 -16.71
CA SER A 82 -20.45 14.76 -16.58
C SER A 82 -21.56 15.80 -16.40
N MET A 83 -21.20 17.08 -16.29
CA MET A 83 -22.10 18.22 -16.10
C MET A 83 -22.22 18.99 -17.42
#